data_AF-A0A443PJI5-F1
#
_entry.id   AF-A0A443PJI5-F1
#
_cell.length_a   1.000
_cell.length_b   1.000
_cell.length_c   1.000
_cell.angle_alpha   90.00
_cell.angle_beta   90.00
_cell.angle_gamma   90.00
#
_symmetry.space_group_name_H-M   'P 1'
#
loop_
_entity.id
_entity.type
_entity.pdbx_description
1 polymer ?
#
loop_
_entity_poly.entity_id
_entity_poly.type
_entity_poly.pdbx_seq_one_letter_code
_entity_poly.pdbx_strand_id
1 'polypeptide(L)'
;MYVLRFPIDMGSSRIVEMMQPLQPDDFLTQSHAVLDFIVDYYKNIENYPIQSQVEPDSAPYSSEPIEAILRDIRNDIIPGLTHWQSPNFFSYFQANASNPGFIGEMLCIGFNVVGFSWIEFATELDSIVVARIGKMLKLPSAFIFSGNEAAVCTMAAARDIALKKID
;
A
#
# COMPACT_ATOMS: atom_id res chain seq x y z
N MET A 1 4.75 8.04 28.21
CA MET A 1 6.14 8.05 27.70
C MET A 1 6.88 6.91 28.38
N TYR A 2 6.81 5.70 27.82
CA TYR A 2 7.49 4.53 28.40
C TYR A 2 8.77 4.31 27.61
N VAL A 3 9.90 4.53 28.27
CA VAL A 3 11.23 4.26 27.75
C VAL A 3 11.50 2.77 27.93
N LEU A 4 11.59 2.03 26.83
CA LEU A 4 12.04 0.64 26.85
C LEU A 4 13.48 0.60 27.39
N ARG A 5 13.66 0.04 28.58
CA ARG A 5 14.98 -0.23 29.17
C ARG A 5 15.47 -1.57 28.63
N PHE A 6 16.41 -1.54 27.68
CA PHE A 6 17.15 -2.71 27.25
C PHE A 6 18.28 -3.04 28.25
N PRO A 7 18.60 -4.32 28.50
CA PRO A 7 19.71 -4.71 29.38
C PRO A 7 21.05 -4.24 28.80
N ILE A 8 21.90 -3.63 29.64
CA ILE A 8 23.06 -2.82 29.28
C ILE A 8 24.33 -3.65 28.93
N ASP A 9 24.21 -4.96 28.69
CA ASP A 9 25.40 -5.83 28.54
C ASP A 9 25.37 -6.70 27.27
N MET A 10 25.11 -6.08 26.11
CA MET A 10 25.46 -6.65 24.81
C MET A 10 26.41 -5.70 24.10
N GLY A 11 27.56 -6.23 23.66
CA GLY A 11 28.60 -5.46 22.99
C GLY A 11 28.06 -4.63 21.81
N SER A 12 28.62 -3.43 21.62
CA SER A 12 28.19 -2.42 20.65
C SER A 12 27.91 -2.95 19.24
N SER A 13 28.64 -3.98 18.77
CA SER A 13 28.40 -4.57 17.44
C SER A 13 27.09 -5.37 17.34
N ARG A 14 26.68 -6.08 18.41
CA ARG A 14 25.42 -6.86 18.41
C ARG A 14 24.19 -5.97 18.48
N ILE A 15 24.31 -4.81 19.13
CA ILE A 15 23.24 -3.82 19.17
C ILE A 15 23.03 -3.22 17.77
N VAL A 16 24.11 -2.95 17.03
CA VAL A 16 24.02 -2.43 15.65
C VAL A 16 23.41 -3.47 14.70
N GLU A 17 23.80 -4.75 14.79
CA GLU A 17 23.20 -5.84 14.00
C GLU A 17 21.70 -6.03 14.31
N MET A 18 21.30 -5.97 15.59
CA MET A 18 19.88 -6.03 16.00
C MET A 18 19.05 -4.80 15.56
N MET A 19 19.70 -3.72 15.12
CA MET A 19 19.07 -2.43 14.83
C MET A 19 19.15 -2.00 13.36
N GLN A 20 19.49 -2.88 12.43
CA GLN A 20 19.39 -2.57 10.99
C GLN A 20 18.09 -3.14 10.40
N PRO A 21 17.00 -2.35 10.35
CA PRO A 21 15.69 -2.83 9.88
C PRO A 21 15.64 -3.12 8.37
N LEU A 22 16.65 -2.68 7.60
CA LEU A 22 16.75 -2.92 6.16
C LEU A 22 18.13 -3.51 5.85
N GLN A 23 18.18 -4.82 5.65
CA GLN A 23 19.36 -5.56 5.21
C GLN A 23 19.14 -6.06 3.79
N PRO A 24 20.00 -5.75 2.80
CA PRO A 24 19.75 -6.09 1.40
C PRO A 24 19.53 -7.59 1.12
N ASP A 25 20.33 -8.45 1.74
CA ASP A 25 20.26 -9.91 1.52
C ASP A 25 19.00 -10.53 2.16
N ASP A 26 18.67 -10.12 3.39
CA ASP A 26 17.45 -10.52 4.06
C ASP A 26 16.22 -9.97 3.33
N PHE A 27 16.27 -8.71 2.89
CA PHE A 27 15.20 -8.07 2.13
C PHE A 27 14.90 -8.82 0.85
N LEU A 28 15.92 -9.21 0.08
CA LEU A 28 15.73 -9.97 -1.16
C LEU A 28 15.09 -11.34 -0.87
N THR A 29 15.61 -12.05 0.12
CA THR A 29 15.14 -13.40 0.49
C THR A 29 13.69 -13.36 0.99
N GLN A 30 13.38 -12.44 1.90
CA GLN A 30 12.03 -12.24 2.44
C GLN A 30 11.06 -11.76 1.35
N SER A 31 11.49 -10.87 0.46
CA SER A 31 10.65 -10.39 -0.65
C SER A 31 10.29 -11.51 -1.62
N HIS A 32 11.23 -12.40 -1.94
CA HIS A 32 10.93 -13.58 -2.77
C HIS A 32 9.92 -14.51 -2.09
N ALA A 33 10.09 -14.79 -0.78
CA ALA A 33 9.15 -15.62 -0.03
C ALA A 33 7.73 -15.02 -0.04
N VAL A 34 7.60 -13.70 0.12
CA VAL A 34 6.32 -12.98 0.06
C VAL A 34 5.73 -13.03 -1.36
N LEU A 35 6.54 -12.83 -2.40
CA LEU A 35 6.07 -12.90 -3.79
C LEU A 35 5.57 -14.30 -4.15
N ASP A 36 6.32 -15.34 -3.79
CA ASP A 36 5.91 -16.73 -4.01
C ASP A 36 4.59 -17.04 -3.28
N PHE A 37 4.44 -16.53 -2.04
CA PHE A 37 3.21 -16.65 -1.28
C PHE A 37 2.02 -15.97 -1.97
N ILE A 38 2.19 -14.74 -2.48
CA ILE A 38 1.14 -14.00 -3.20
C ILE A 38 0.76 -14.72 -4.50
N VAL A 39 1.75 -15.25 -5.23
CA VAL A 39 1.52 -16.05 -6.44
C VAL A 39 0.70 -17.31 -6.11
N ASP A 40 1.05 -18.03 -5.06
CA ASP A 40 0.30 -19.20 -4.57
C ASP A 40 -1.13 -18.82 -4.17
N TYR A 41 -1.30 -17.68 -3.48
CA TYR A 41 -2.63 -17.15 -3.13
C TYR A 41 -3.49 -16.90 -4.37
N TYR A 42 -3.00 -16.17 -5.38
CA TYR A 42 -3.77 -15.88 -6.59
C TYR A 42 -4.08 -17.12 -7.43
N LYS A 43 -3.17 -18.11 -7.47
CA LYS A 43 -3.43 -19.40 -8.15
C LYS A 43 -4.57 -20.18 -7.51
N ASN A 44 -4.76 -20.03 -6.19
CA ASN A 44 -5.73 -20.79 -5.42
C ASN A 44 -6.95 -19.97 -4.95
N ILE A 45 -7.04 -18.69 -5.33
CA ILE A 45 -8.02 -17.76 -4.77
C ILE A 45 -9.48 -18.20 -4.99
N GLU A 46 -9.75 -18.92 -6.07
CA GLU A 46 -11.07 -19.46 -6.39
C GLU A 46 -11.53 -20.53 -5.38
N ASN A 47 -10.60 -21.21 -4.71
CA ASN A 47 -10.89 -22.28 -3.77
C ASN A 47 -11.28 -21.78 -2.37
N TYR A 48 -11.05 -20.50 -2.07
CA TYR A 48 -11.36 -19.95 -0.76
C TYR A 48 -12.83 -19.48 -0.66
N PRO A 49 -13.48 -19.66 0.51
CA PRO A 49 -14.83 -19.13 0.73
C PRO A 49 -14.81 -17.60 0.67
N ILE A 50 -15.76 -17.02 -0.06
CA ILE A 50 -15.72 -15.58 -0.42
C ILE A 50 -15.85 -14.64 0.80
N GLN A 51 -16.47 -15.09 1.89
CA GLN A 51 -16.78 -14.27 3.06
C GLN A 51 -15.97 -14.70 4.28
N SER A 52 -15.44 -13.69 4.99
CA SER A 52 -14.72 -13.83 6.26
C SER A 52 -15.52 -14.59 7.33
N GLN A 53 -14.84 -15.45 8.09
CA GLN A 53 -15.43 -16.19 9.22
C GLN A 53 -14.67 -16.05 10.54
N VAL A 54 -13.67 -15.16 10.65
CA VAL A 54 -12.72 -15.17 11.79
C VAL A 54 -12.38 -13.77 12.28
N GLU A 55 -12.17 -13.61 13.59
CA GLU A 55 -11.60 -12.40 14.21
C GLU A 55 -10.14 -12.64 14.63
N PRO A 56 -9.24 -11.65 14.43
CA PRO A 56 -7.82 -11.82 14.75
C PRO A 56 -7.52 -11.70 16.26
N ASP A 57 -6.56 -12.51 16.73
CA ASP A 57 -6.03 -12.51 18.10
C ASP A 57 -4.89 -11.49 18.32
N SER A 58 -4.39 -11.36 19.56
CA SER A 58 -3.43 -10.32 19.99
C SER A 58 -2.05 -10.40 19.33
N ALA A 59 -1.42 -9.25 19.06
CA ALA A 59 -0.10 -9.15 18.43
C ALA A 59 1.06 -9.73 19.29
N PRO A 60 2.06 -10.37 18.67
CA PRO A 60 3.22 -10.94 19.38
C PRO A 60 4.14 -9.86 19.97
N TYR A 61 4.80 -10.20 21.09
CA TYR A 61 5.71 -9.30 21.82
C TYR A 61 7.15 -9.28 21.29
N SER A 62 7.52 -10.24 20.44
CA SER A 62 8.88 -10.39 19.88
C SER A 62 8.83 -10.63 18.37
N SER A 63 9.93 -10.30 17.68
CA SER A 63 10.09 -10.58 16.25
C SER A 63 10.06 -12.08 15.96
N GLU A 64 9.36 -12.48 14.90
CA GLU A 64 9.28 -13.85 14.41
C GLU A 64 9.88 -13.95 13.00
N PRO A 65 10.38 -15.14 12.59
CA PRO A 65 10.87 -15.35 11.23
C PRO A 65 9.73 -15.21 10.20
N ILE A 66 10.07 -14.77 8.98
CA ILE A 66 9.10 -14.52 7.92
C ILE A 66 8.23 -15.75 7.60
N GLU A 67 8.79 -16.95 7.72
CA GLU A 67 8.09 -18.20 7.48
C GLU A 67 6.97 -18.45 8.50
N ALA A 68 7.19 -18.09 9.77
CA ALA A 68 6.16 -18.17 10.79
C ALA A 68 5.05 -17.16 10.50
N ILE A 69 5.42 -15.92 10.16
CA ILE A 69 4.46 -14.86 9.80
C ILE A 69 3.60 -15.29 8.61
N LEU A 70 4.21 -15.80 7.52
CA LEU A 70 3.49 -16.24 6.32
C LEU A 70 2.59 -17.45 6.61
N ARG A 71 3.00 -18.35 7.51
CA ARG A 71 2.17 -19.47 7.95
C ARG A 71 0.93 -18.97 8.71
N ASP A 72 1.10 -18.00 9.59
CA ASP A 72 0.00 -17.47 10.40
C ASP A 72 -0.94 -16.62 9.53
N ILE A 73 -0.42 -15.87 8.56
CA ILE A 73 -1.24 -15.23 7.50
C ILE A 73 -2.09 -16.28 6.76
N ARG A 74 -1.50 -17.43 6.41
CA ARG A 74 -2.21 -18.50 5.70
C ARG A 74 -3.31 -19.13 6.53
N ASN A 75 -3.06 -19.36 7.80
CA ASN A 75 -3.97 -20.11 8.67
C ASN A 75 -5.07 -19.23 9.28
N ASP A 76 -4.73 -17.99 9.63
CA ASP A 76 -5.58 -17.16 10.48
C ASP A 76 -6.14 -15.96 9.72
N ILE A 77 -5.38 -15.38 8.79
CA ILE A 77 -5.81 -14.19 8.05
C ILE A 77 -6.57 -14.55 6.77
N ILE A 78 -5.99 -15.40 5.90
CA ILE A 78 -6.60 -15.75 4.60
C ILE A 78 -8.04 -16.26 4.75
N PRO A 79 -8.37 -17.18 5.67
CA PRO A 79 -9.75 -17.63 5.86
C PRO A 79 -10.70 -16.54 6.38
N GLY A 80 -10.15 -15.49 6.98
CA GLY A 80 -10.86 -14.31 7.46
C GLY A 80 -10.94 -13.17 6.43
N LEU A 81 -10.42 -13.33 5.21
CA LEU A 81 -10.51 -12.29 4.18
C LEU A 81 -11.81 -12.42 3.37
N THR A 82 -12.33 -11.28 2.92
CA THR A 82 -13.23 -11.27 1.77
C THR A 82 -12.37 -11.25 0.51
N HIS A 83 -12.44 -12.29 -0.33
CA HIS A 83 -11.55 -12.42 -1.49
C HIS A 83 -12.04 -11.63 -2.70
N TRP A 84 -11.79 -10.32 -2.70
CA TRP A 84 -12.22 -9.39 -3.76
C TRP A 84 -11.74 -9.75 -5.17
N GLN A 85 -10.59 -10.41 -5.29
CA GLN A 85 -10.04 -10.83 -6.59
C GLN A 85 -10.50 -12.23 -7.01
N SER A 86 -11.39 -12.88 -6.23
CA SER A 86 -11.95 -14.17 -6.61
C SER A 86 -12.81 -14.00 -7.87
N PRO A 87 -12.72 -14.92 -8.85
CA PRO A 87 -13.59 -14.89 -10.04
C PRO A 87 -15.08 -15.05 -9.67
N ASN A 88 -15.37 -15.50 -8.45
CA ASN A 88 -16.72 -15.70 -7.93
C ASN A 88 -17.24 -14.53 -7.08
N PHE A 89 -16.46 -13.45 -6.93
CA PHE A 89 -16.88 -12.25 -6.19
C PHE A 89 -17.67 -11.28 -7.07
N PHE A 90 -18.97 -11.13 -6.82
CA PHE A 90 -19.88 -10.26 -7.60
C PHE A 90 -20.56 -9.16 -6.76
N SER A 91 -20.06 -8.89 -5.55
CA SER A 91 -20.61 -7.85 -4.68
C SER A 91 -19.95 -6.49 -4.93
N TYR A 92 -20.68 -5.39 -4.69
CA TYR A 92 -20.17 -4.01 -4.78
C TYR A 92 -19.57 -3.64 -6.16
N PHE A 93 -18.49 -2.87 -6.18
CA PHE A 93 -17.69 -2.56 -7.36
C PHE A 93 -16.33 -3.27 -7.27
N GLN A 94 -15.85 -3.76 -8.41
CA GLN A 94 -14.58 -4.49 -8.46
C GLN A 94 -13.38 -3.59 -8.15
N ALA A 95 -12.55 -4.02 -7.22
CA ALA A 95 -11.26 -3.41 -6.94
C ALA A 95 -10.19 -4.01 -7.86
N ASN A 96 -10.25 -3.75 -9.16
CA ASN A 96 -9.43 -4.45 -10.15
C ASN A 96 -7.92 -4.34 -9.87
N ALA A 97 -7.24 -5.48 -9.75
CA ALA A 97 -5.77 -5.55 -9.70
C ALA A 97 -5.19 -5.95 -11.07
N SER A 98 -3.92 -5.59 -11.31
CA SER A 98 -3.21 -5.98 -12.52
C SER A 98 -1.71 -6.11 -12.25
N ASN A 99 -1.00 -6.94 -13.01
CA ASN A 99 0.46 -7.09 -12.93
C ASN A 99 1.21 -5.75 -13.02
N PRO A 100 0.94 -4.84 -13.99
CA PRO A 100 1.62 -3.54 -14.03
C PRO A 100 1.27 -2.66 -12.83
N GLY A 101 0.05 -2.74 -12.30
CA GLY A 101 -0.34 -2.04 -11.07
C GLY A 101 0.48 -2.51 -9.87
N PHE A 102 0.60 -3.83 -9.70
CA PHE A 102 1.38 -4.42 -8.60
C PHE A 102 2.87 -4.07 -8.69
N ILE A 103 3.47 -4.17 -9.88
CA ILE A 103 4.87 -3.78 -10.11
C ILE A 103 5.06 -2.27 -9.85
N GLY A 104 4.08 -1.44 -10.23
CA GLY A 104 4.08 -0.01 -9.93
C GLY A 104 4.11 0.25 -8.42
N GLU A 105 3.23 -0.39 -7.65
CA GLU A 105 3.20 -0.30 -6.19
C GLU A 105 4.52 -0.73 -5.55
N MET A 106 5.12 -1.83 -6.02
CA MET A 106 6.44 -2.26 -5.54
C MET A 106 7.52 -1.19 -5.75
N LEU A 107 7.53 -0.53 -6.91
CA LEU A 107 8.47 0.56 -7.20
C LEU A 107 8.19 1.80 -6.35
N CYS A 108 6.92 2.19 -6.19
CA CYS A 108 6.51 3.31 -5.36
C CYS A 108 6.96 3.14 -3.91
N ILE A 109 6.68 1.97 -3.32
CA ILE A 109 7.08 1.64 -1.95
C ILE A 109 8.60 1.53 -1.84
N GLY A 110 9.27 0.91 -2.83
CA GLY A 110 10.73 0.73 -2.83
C GLY A 110 11.50 2.05 -2.89
N PHE A 111 11.02 3.03 -3.66
CA PHE A 111 11.65 4.36 -3.69
C PHE A 111 11.28 5.23 -2.48
N ASN A 112 10.10 5.03 -1.88
CA ASN A 112 9.63 5.71 -0.68
C ASN A 112 9.82 7.25 -0.73
N VAL A 113 9.53 7.85 -1.89
CA VAL A 113 9.69 9.29 -2.15
C VAL A 113 8.44 10.04 -1.67
N VAL A 114 8.63 11.14 -0.93
CA VAL A 114 7.54 11.96 -0.39
C VAL A 114 7.36 13.24 -1.23
N GLY A 115 6.50 13.17 -2.24
CA GLY A 115 6.25 14.23 -3.22
C GLY A 115 5.41 15.43 -2.74
N PHE A 116 5.75 16.05 -1.61
CA PHE A 116 5.02 17.25 -1.14
C PHE A 116 5.45 18.54 -1.85
N SER A 117 6.58 18.53 -2.55
CA SER A 117 7.14 19.69 -3.24
C SER A 117 7.09 19.55 -4.77
N TRP A 118 6.98 20.69 -5.45
CA TRP A 118 6.98 20.76 -6.92
C TRP A 118 8.36 20.56 -7.56
N ILE A 119 9.43 20.47 -6.76
CA ILE A 119 10.81 20.30 -7.26
C ILE A 119 11.08 18.82 -7.58
N GLU A 120 10.18 17.92 -7.22
CA GLU A 120 10.36 16.48 -7.32
C GLU A 120 9.80 15.91 -8.63
N PHE A 121 10.58 15.04 -9.27
CA PHE A 121 10.23 14.34 -10.51
C PHE A 121 8.90 13.56 -10.41
N ALA A 122 8.54 13.07 -9.22
CA ALA A 122 7.28 12.37 -8.97
C ALA A 122 6.05 13.25 -9.33
N THR A 123 6.08 14.52 -8.94
CA THR A 123 4.99 15.48 -9.19
C THR A 123 4.83 15.80 -10.68
N GLU A 124 5.94 15.83 -11.44
CA GLU A 124 5.91 16.00 -12.90
C GLU A 124 5.32 14.76 -13.58
N LEU A 125 5.76 13.57 -13.18
CA LEU A 125 5.25 12.31 -13.72
C LEU A 125 3.74 12.16 -13.49
N ASP A 126 3.26 12.47 -12.28
CA ASP A 126 1.83 12.47 -11.94
C ASP A 126 1.05 13.40 -12.86
N SER A 127 1.55 14.62 -13.07
CA SER A 127 0.91 15.60 -13.96
C SER A 127 0.80 15.09 -15.40
N ILE A 128 1.83 14.41 -15.91
CA ILE A 128 1.83 13.82 -17.26
C ILE A 128 0.80 12.68 -17.35
N VAL A 129 0.74 11.79 -16.34
CA VAL A 129 -0.21 10.66 -16.32
C VAL A 129 -1.65 11.15 -16.25
N VAL A 130 -1.95 12.11 -15.36
CA VAL A 130 -3.28 12.72 -15.25
C VAL A 130 -3.69 13.39 -16.56
N ALA A 131 -2.78 14.14 -17.19
CA ALA A 131 -3.06 14.77 -18.48
C ALA A 131 -3.33 13.74 -19.59
N ARG A 132 -2.63 12.59 -19.59
CA ARG A 132 -2.90 11.49 -20.53
C ARG A 132 -4.28 10.87 -20.30
N ILE A 133 -4.66 10.63 -19.04
CA ILE A 133 -5.99 10.10 -18.70
C ILE A 133 -7.08 11.08 -19.16
N GLY A 134 -6.93 12.37 -18.90
CA GLY A 134 -7.89 13.40 -19.37
C GLY A 134 -8.07 13.40 -20.89
N LYS A 135 -6.98 13.19 -21.64
CA LYS A 135 -7.04 13.02 -23.11
C LYS A 135 -7.75 11.74 -23.54
N MET A 136 -7.48 10.61 -22.87
CA MET A 136 -8.15 9.34 -23.15
C MET A 136 -9.66 9.41 -22.91
N LEU A 137 -10.06 10.15 -21.88
CA LEU A 137 -11.47 10.44 -21.55
C LEU A 137 -12.08 11.53 -22.43
N LYS A 138 -11.32 12.12 -23.37
CA LYS A 138 -11.75 13.22 -24.27
C LYS A 138 -12.33 14.42 -23.53
N LEU A 139 -11.76 14.75 -22.36
CA LEU A 139 -12.18 15.93 -21.61
C LEU A 139 -11.82 17.22 -22.37
N PRO A 140 -12.60 18.31 -22.21
CA PRO A 140 -12.23 19.61 -22.73
C PRO A 140 -10.85 20.06 -22.21
N SER A 141 -10.13 20.86 -22.99
CA SER A 141 -8.76 21.30 -22.64
C SER A 141 -8.67 22.01 -21.28
N ALA A 142 -9.75 22.68 -20.85
CA ALA A 142 -9.86 23.31 -19.54
C ALA A 142 -9.81 22.31 -18.36
N PHE A 143 -10.08 21.03 -18.60
CA PHE A 143 -10.08 19.96 -17.59
C PHE A 143 -8.90 19.00 -17.72
N ILE A 144 -8.02 19.20 -18.70
CA ILE A 144 -6.77 18.44 -18.80
C ILE A 144 -5.79 19.12 -17.84
N PHE A 145 -5.68 18.52 -16.65
CA PHE A 145 -5.10 19.10 -15.45
C PHE A 145 -3.55 19.26 -15.50
N SER A 146 -3.03 20.22 -14.72
CA SER A 146 -1.62 20.42 -14.29
C SER A 146 -1.41 20.41 -12.74
N GLY A 147 -1.51 19.27 -12.03
CA GLY A 147 -1.57 19.13 -10.54
C GLY A 147 -2.70 18.21 -9.98
N ASN A 148 -2.88 18.17 -8.65
CA ASN A 148 -3.59 17.06 -7.97
C ASN A 148 -4.76 17.53 -7.07
N GLU A 149 -5.77 16.65 -6.91
CA GLU A 149 -6.93 16.72 -6.00
C GLU A 149 -8.15 17.55 -6.47
N ALA A 150 -8.97 16.98 -7.36
CA ALA A 150 -10.13 17.70 -7.91
C ALA A 150 -11.34 17.81 -6.94
N ALA A 151 -11.76 16.75 -6.24
CA ALA A 151 -13.08 16.76 -5.60
C ALA A 151 -13.16 17.60 -4.31
N VAL A 152 -12.24 17.39 -3.36
CA VAL A 152 -12.23 18.11 -2.08
C VAL A 152 -11.82 19.57 -2.27
N CYS A 153 -10.81 19.84 -3.09
CA CYS A 153 -10.39 21.20 -3.41
C CYS A 153 -11.49 21.98 -4.15
N THR A 154 -12.27 21.33 -5.02
CA THR A 154 -13.41 22.01 -5.68
C THR A 154 -14.49 22.40 -4.69
N MET A 155 -14.84 21.53 -3.72
CA MET A 155 -15.82 21.86 -2.68
C MET A 155 -15.33 22.99 -1.76
N ALA A 156 -14.06 22.95 -1.36
CA ALA A 156 -13.45 24.01 -0.55
C ALA A 156 -13.37 25.34 -1.31
N ALA A 157 -12.95 25.32 -2.58
CA ALA A 157 -12.91 26.50 -3.43
C ALA A 157 -14.31 27.08 -3.67
N ALA A 158 -15.31 26.23 -3.93
CA ALA A 158 -16.70 26.65 -4.09
C ALA A 158 -17.26 27.29 -2.80
N ARG A 159 -16.97 26.70 -1.63
CA ARG A 159 -17.30 27.28 -0.32
C ARG A 159 -16.68 28.67 -0.16
N ASP A 160 -15.38 28.80 -0.42
CA ASP A 160 -14.65 30.06 -0.21
C ASP A 160 -15.13 31.16 -1.18
N ILE A 161 -15.49 30.80 -2.42
CA ILE A 161 -16.11 31.71 -3.38
C ILE A 161 -17.50 32.16 -2.90
N ALA A 162 -18.29 31.26 -2.31
CA ALA A 162 -19.60 31.59 -1.78
C ALA A 162 -19.51 32.53 -0.57
N LEU A 163 -18.57 32.28 0.35
CA LEU A 163 -18.37 33.12 1.54
C LEU A 163 -17.98 34.56 1.18
N LYS A 164 -17.14 34.75 0.16
CA LYS A 164 -16.75 36.08 -0.36
C LYS A 164 -17.89 36.92 -0.95
N LYS A 165 -19.07 36.34 -1.18
CA LYS A 165 -20.25 37.06 -1.69
C LYS A 165 -21.19 37.52 -0.59
N ILE A 166 -20.92 37.12 0.66
CA ILE A 166 -21.76 37.41 1.82
C ILE A 166 -21.15 38.52 2.69
N ASP A 167 -19.86 38.81 2.50
CA ASP A 167 -19.17 40.03 2.97
C ASP A 167 -19.30 41.18 1.93
#